data_AF-A0A9E1Y245-F1
#
_entry.id   AF-A0A9E1Y245-F1
#
_cell.length_a   1.000
_cell.length_b   1.000
_cell.length_c   1.000
_cell.angle_alpha   90.00
_cell.angle_beta   90.00
_cell.angle_gamma   90.00
#
_symmetry.space_group_name_H-M   'P 1'
#
loop_
_entity.id
_entity.type
_entity.pdbx_description
1 polymer ?
#
loop_
_entity_poly.entity_id
_entity_poly.type
_entity_poly.pdbx_seq_one_letter_code
_entity_poly.pdbx_strand_id
1 'polypeptide(L)'
;MEQLQAQLGYVFTDVTGLKLALTHRSAAGLHNERLEFLGDAVLELVVTHRLYHQFPGVDEGRLSRFRAQLVRKESLASKARELG
;
A
#
# COMPACT_ATOMS: atom_id res chain seq x y z
N MET A 1 -17.76 2.31 -2.46
CA MET A 1 -17.00 2.97 -1.38
C MET A 1 -17.27 2.30 -0.04
N GLU A 2 -18.52 2.14 0.39
CA GLU A 2 -18.85 1.47 1.67
C GLU A 2 -18.32 0.04 1.77
N GLN A 3 -18.47 -0.76 0.71
CA GLN A 3 -17.94 -2.13 0.67
C GLN A 3 -16.42 -2.18 0.84
N LEU A 4 -15.68 -1.31 0.15
CA LEU A 4 -14.22 -1.22 0.27
C LEU A 4 -13.80 -0.79 1.68
N GLN A 5 -14.48 0.19 2.29
CA GLN A 5 -14.21 0.59 3.68
C GLN A 5 -14.44 -0.56 4.67
N ALA A 6 -15.50 -1.35 4.44
CA ALA A 6 -15.77 -2.55 5.24
C ALA A 6 -14.66 -3.61 5.06
N GLN A 7 -14.20 -3.87 3.83
CA GLN A 7 -13.11 -4.80 3.55
C GLN A 7 -11.76 -4.33 4.10
N LEU A 8 -11.52 -3.02 4.12
CA LEU A 8 -10.34 -2.41 4.75
C LEU A 8 -10.44 -2.41 6.29
N GLY A 9 -11.63 -2.63 6.85
CA GLY A 9 -11.87 -2.47 8.29
C GLY A 9 -11.66 -1.04 8.78
N TYR A 10 -11.78 -0.04 7.89
CA TYR A 10 -11.50 1.37 8.19
C TYR A 10 -12.52 2.27 7.51
N VAL A 11 -13.19 3.11 8.31
CA VAL A 11 -14.12 4.14 7.83
C VAL A 11 -13.35 5.45 7.73
N PHE A 12 -13.26 6.00 6.52
CA PHE A 12 -12.59 7.28 6.30
C PHE A 12 -13.43 8.41 6.87
N THR A 13 -12.83 9.24 7.72
CA THR A 13 -13.43 10.51 8.19
C THR A 13 -13.71 11.45 7.02
N ASP A 14 -12.86 11.42 6.00
CA ASP A 14 -13.03 12.15 4.74
C ASP A 14 -12.96 11.19 3.54
N VAL A 15 -14.12 10.90 2.98
CA VAL A 15 -14.27 9.99 1.82
C VAL A 15 -13.64 10.58 0.55
N THR A 16 -13.37 11.89 0.48
CA THR A 16 -12.71 12.50 -0.68
C THR A 16 -11.28 12.00 -0.84
N GLY A 17 -10.58 11.73 0.27
CA GLY A 17 -9.25 11.11 0.24
C GLY A 17 -9.28 9.71 -0.39
N LEU A 18 -10.27 8.89 -0.02
CA LEU A 18 -10.46 7.56 -0.62
C LEU A 18 -10.79 7.65 -2.12
N LYS A 19 -11.65 8.60 -2.52
CA LYS A 19 -11.96 8.84 -3.93
C LYS A 19 -10.71 9.24 -4.71
N LEU A 20 -9.90 10.15 -4.16
CA LEU A 20 -8.66 10.59 -4.79
C LEU A 20 -7.67 9.43 -4.96
N ALA A 21 -7.50 8.58 -3.94
CA ALA A 21 -6.63 7.40 -4.01
C ALA A 21 -7.02 6.42 -5.12
N LEU A 22 -8.33 6.33 -5.43
CA LEU A 22 -8.88 5.47 -6.48
C LEU A 22 -9.02 6.16 -7.85
N THR A 23 -8.57 7.42 -7.99
CA THR A 23 -8.66 8.18 -9.24
C THR A 23 -7.35 8.08 -10.01
N HIS A 24 -7.37 7.32 -11.11
CA HIS A 24 -6.22 7.16 -11.99
C HIS A 24 -5.92 8.44 -12.77
N ARG A 25 -4.64 8.68 -13.11
CA ARG A 25 -4.16 9.85 -13.88
C ARG A 25 -4.83 10.09 -15.23
N SER A 26 -5.49 9.08 -15.80
CA SER A 26 -6.26 9.23 -17.04
C SER A 26 -7.60 9.95 -16.86
N ALA A 27 -8.10 10.04 -15.62
CA ALA A 27 -9.24 10.88 -15.29
C ALA A 27 -8.79 12.34 -15.27
N ALA A 28 -9.60 13.24 -15.82
CA ALA A 28 -9.30 14.67 -15.78
C ALA A 28 -9.33 15.20 -14.33
N GLY A 29 -8.39 16.07 -13.98
CA GLY A 29 -8.33 16.73 -12.66
C GLY A 29 -7.35 16.09 -11.69
N LEU A 30 -7.68 16.13 -10.39
CA LEU A 30 -6.84 15.58 -9.32
C LEU A 30 -6.85 14.05 -9.37
N HIS A 31 -5.66 13.45 -9.23
CA HIS A 31 -5.45 12.01 -9.29
C HIS A 31 -4.50 11.53 -8.18
N ASN A 32 -4.33 10.23 -8.08
CA ASN A 32 -3.66 9.57 -6.98
C ASN A 32 -2.12 9.66 -6.94
N GLU A 33 -1.41 10.04 -8.01
CA GLU A 33 0.09 10.00 -8.05
C GLU A 33 0.79 10.58 -6.81
N ARG A 34 0.33 11.71 -6.24
CA ARG A 34 0.92 12.27 -5.01
C ARG A 34 0.65 11.42 -3.77
N LEU A 35 -0.54 10.83 -3.69
CA LEU A 35 -0.90 9.89 -2.62
C LEU A 35 -0.16 8.57 -2.79
N GLU A 36 0.03 8.09 -4.02
CA GLU A 36 0.83 6.90 -4.34
C GLU A 36 2.27 7.09 -3.87
N PHE A 37 2.90 8.22 -4.21
CA PHE A 37 4.25 8.55 -3.76
C PHE A 37 4.41 8.51 -2.23
N LEU A 38 3.44 9.07 -1.48
CA LEU A 38 3.45 8.99 -0.03
C LEU A 38 3.16 7.57 0.47
N GLY A 39 2.20 6.90 -0.15
CA GLY A 39 1.75 5.56 0.19
C GLY A 39 2.86 4.51 0.04
N ASP A 40 3.71 4.64 -0.98
CA ASP A 40 4.86 3.77 -1.19
C ASP A 40 5.84 3.86 -0.02
N ALA A 41 6.20 5.06 0.42
CA ALA A 41 7.08 5.25 1.57
C ALA A 41 6.48 4.70 2.88
N VAL A 42 5.17 4.87 3.08
CA VAL A 42 4.46 4.31 4.24
C VAL A 42 4.47 2.77 4.20
N LEU A 43 4.18 2.19 3.04
CA LEU A 43 4.17 0.75 2.85
C LEU A 43 5.55 0.14 3.07
N GLU A 44 6.60 0.77 2.53
CA GLU A 44 7.99 0.39 2.74
C GLU A 44 8.34 0.37 4.23
N LEU A 45 7.98 1.42 4.97
CA LEU A 45 8.23 1.51 6.41
C LEU A 45 7.55 0.38 7.17
N VAL A 46 6.26 0.14 6.92
CA VAL A 46 5.49 -0.90 7.63
C VAL A 46 6.05 -2.29 7.35
N VAL A 47 6.40 -2.58 6.08
CA VAL A 47 6.99 -3.86 5.70
C VAL A 47 8.39 -4.01 6.28
N THR A 48 9.24 -2.99 6.20
CA THR A 48 10.58 -2.99 6.83
C THR A 48 10.49 -3.25 8.32
N HIS A 49 9.61 -2.53 9.03
CA HIS A 49 9.42 -2.68 10.47
C HIS A 49 9.02 -4.13 10.81
N ARG A 50 8.08 -4.71 10.06
CA ARG A 50 7.65 -6.10 10.28
C ARG A 50 8.79 -7.10 10.03
N LEU A 51 9.53 -6.95 8.93
CA LEU A 51 10.64 -7.83 8.59
C LEU A 51 11.78 -7.76 9.63
N TYR A 52 12.11 -6.55 10.09
CA TYR A 52 13.12 -6.33 11.12
C TYR A 52 12.81 -7.10 12.41
N HIS A 53 11.57 -7.02 12.89
CA HIS A 53 11.15 -7.72 14.11
C HIS A 53 10.95 -9.23 13.90
N GLN A 54 10.47 -9.64 12.73
CA GLN A 54 10.20 -11.05 12.44
C GLN A 54 11.48 -11.87 12.21
N PHE A 55 12.56 -11.24 11.73
CA PHE A 55 13.79 -11.92 11.34
C PHE A 55 15.04 -11.26 11.97
N PRO A 56 15.20 -11.30 13.31
CA PRO A 56 16.25 -10.55 14.01
C PRO A 56 17.70 -10.99 13.67
N GLY A 57 17.89 -12.20 13.14
CA GLY A 57 19.21 -12.72 12.76
C GLY A 57 19.55 -12.60 11.27
N VAL A 58 18.71 -11.94 10.48
CA VAL A 58 18.91 -11.83 9.03
C VAL A 58 19.56 -10.48 8.69
N ASP A 59 20.55 -10.50 7.81
CA ASP A 59 21.27 -9.30 7.38
C ASP A 59 20.40 -8.35 6.55
N GLU A 60 20.81 -7.08 6.50
CA GLU A 60 20.10 -6.02 5.79
C GLU A 60 19.85 -6.37 4.31
N GLY A 61 20.84 -6.94 3.62
CA GLY A 61 20.71 -7.26 2.20
C GLY A 61 19.61 -8.27 1.93
N ARG A 62 19.49 -9.31 2.77
CA ARG A 62 18.39 -10.28 2.71
C ARG A 62 17.05 -9.65 3.08
N LEU A 63 16.99 -8.82 4.13
CA LEU A 63 15.75 -8.11 4.51
C LEU A 63 15.27 -7.18 3.38
N SER A 64 16.18 -6.45 2.74
CA SER A 64 15.90 -5.59 1.58
C SER A 64 15.36 -6.39 0.39
N ARG A 65 15.88 -7.59 0.13
CA ARG A 65 15.33 -8.49 -0.90
C ARG A 65 13.92 -9.00 -0.56
N PHE A 66 13.67 -9.36 0.70
CA PHE A 66 12.34 -9.77 1.14
C PHE A 66 11.33 -8.62 1.02
N ARG A 67 11.71 -7.42 1.44
CA ARG A 67 10.89 -6.22 1.26
C ARG A 67 10.54 -6.04 -0.21
N ALA A 68 11.54 -6.01 -1.09
CA ALA A 68 11.32 -5.82 -2.52
C ALA A 68 10.36 -6.87 -3.12
N GLN A 69 10.44 -8.12 -2.68
CA GLN A 69 9.50 -9.18 -3.11
C GLN A 69 8.07 -8.97 -2.59
N LEU A 70 7.91 -8.40 -1.39
CA LEU A 70 6.59 -8.14 -0.80
C LEU A 70 5.92 -6.89 -1.39
N VAL A 71 6.70 -5.83 -1.65
CA VAL A 71 6.16 -4.55 -2.16
C VAL A 71 6.19 -4.41 -3.68
N ARG A 72 6.63 -5.43 -4.41
CA ARG A 72 6.56 -5.40 -5.88
C ARG A 72 5.11 -5.37 -6.38
N LYS A 73 4.93 -4.77 -7.56
CA LYS A 73 3.64 -4.59 -8.22
C LYS A 73 2.81 -5.86 -8.31
N GLU A 74 3.40 -7.01 -8.62
CA GLU A 74 2.66 -8.28 -8.76
C GLU A 74 2.09 -8.76 -7.42
N SER A 75 2.89 -8.65 -6.35
CA SER A 75 2.49 -9.03 -4.99
C SER A 75 1.37 -8.11 -4.49
N LEU A 76 1.51 -6.80 -4.71
CA LEU A 76 0.49 -5.81 -4.34
C LEU A 76 -0.78 -5.96 -5.17
N ALA A 77 -0.67 -6.23 -6.47
CA ALA A 77 -1.83 -6.49 -7.33
C ALA A 77 -2.58 -7.76 -6.91
N SER A 78 -1.87 -8.81 -6.49
CA SER A 78 -2.52 -9.99 -5.92
C SER A 78 -3.33 -9.62 -4.69
N LYS A 79 -2.75 -8.85 -3.77
CA LYS A 79 -3.44 -8.43 -2.55
C LYS A 79 -4.62 -7.50 -2.83
N ALA A 80 -4.49 -6.59 -3.80
CA ALA A 80 -5.56 -5.71 -4.22
C ALA A 80 -6.77 -6.47 -4.76
N ARG A 81 -6.57 -7.56 -5.53
CA ARG A 81 -7.66 -8.41 -6.03
C ARG A 81 -8.43 -9.12 -4.91
N GLU A 82 -7.77 -9.43 -3.79
CA GLU A 82 -8.46 -10.00 -2.61
C GLU A 82 -9.36 -8.98 -1.91
N LEU A 83 -9.05 -7.68 -2.06
CA LEU A 83 -9.79 -6.58 -1.43
C LEU A 83 -11.04 -6.16 -2.21
N GLY A 84 -11.33 -6.76 -3.38
CA GLY A 84 -12.50 -6.44 -4.20
C GLY A 84 -12.24 -5.37 -5.24
#